data_AF-A0A0D6LYS8-F1
#
_entry.id   AF-A0A0D6LYS8-F1
#
_cell.length_a   1.000
_cell.length_b   1.000
_cell.length_c   1.000
_cell.angle_alpha   90.00
_cell.angle_beta   90.00
_cell.angle_gamma   90.00
#
_symmetry.space_group_name_H-M   'P 1'
#
loop_
_entity.id
_entity.type
_entity.pdbx_description
1 polymer ?
#
loop_
_entity_poly.entity_id
_entity_poly.type
_entity_poly.pdbx_seq_one_letter_code
_entity_poly.pdbx_strand_id
1 'polypeptide(L)'
;MDAPRVPWNYTLPNGNVAVTMDVCYQMLRDQGIPPVPEPTDGSLWCNATYDTVLCWPPTPANTSIVLPCPPLKGLDPTRQVVKSCDRFGRWAGKSEGVYENPWGWTNFTVCFKMDFENVKVRVNDHLVVFVVCLNK
;
A
#
# COMPACT_ATOMS: atom_id res chain seq x y z
N MET A 1 -5.55 16.82 3.98
CA MET A 1 -5.80 17.31 2.61
C MET A 1 -5.77 16.09 1.71
N ASP A 2 -6.86 15.77 1.01
CA ASP A 2 -6.92 14.58 0.15
C ASP A 2 -6.08 14.82 -1.11
N ALA A 3 -4.89 14.22 -1.17
CA ALA A 3 -4.02 14.31 -2.33
C ALA A 3 -4.70 13.66 -3.56
N PRO A 4 -4.59 14.27 -4.76
CA PRO A 4 -5.23 13.75 -5.97
C PRO A 4 -4.89 12.28 -6.21
N ARG A 5 -5.89 11.50 -6.63
CA ARG A 5 -5.70 10.09 -6.99
C ARG A 5 -5.11 10.01 -8.40
N VAL A 6 -4.01 9.28 -8.53
CA VAL A 6 -3.38 9.03 -9.83
C VAL A 6 -4.13 7.93 -10.60
N PRO A 7 -4.39 8.09 -11.91
CA PRO A 7 -5.02 7.05 -12.72
C PRO A 7 -4.01 5.91 -12.96
N TRP A 8 -4.05 4.87 -12.13
CA TRP A 8 -3.28 3.65 -12.34
C TRP A 8 -4.13 2.61 -13.05
N ASN A 9 -3.80 2.32 -14.30
CA ASN A 9 -4.51 1.36 -15.15
C ASN A 9 -3.82 -0.02 -15.21
N TYR A 10 -3.02 -0.34 -14.19
CA TYR A 10 -2.29 -1.59 -14.11
C TYR A 10 -2.75 -2.39 -12.90
N THR A 11 -3.05 -3.66 -13.13
CA THR A 11 -3.33 -4.65 -12.08
C THR A 11 -2.18 -5.63 -12.10
N LEU A 12 -1.40 -5.71 -11.02
CA LEU A 12 -0.36 -6.71 -10.90
C LEU A 12 -0.99 -8.09 -10.56
N PRO A 13 -0.29 -9.20 -10.86
CA PRO A 13 -0.75 -10.54 -10.51
C PRO A 13 -1.23 -10.68 -9.05
N ASN A 14 -2.18 -11.58 -8.81
CA ASN A 14 -2.71 -11.91 -7.49
C ASN A 14 -3.25 -10.72 -6.69
N GLY A 15 -3.82 -9.71 -7.37
CA GLY A 15 -4.37 -8.54 -6.71
C GLY A 15 -3.30 -7.65 -6.06
N ASN A 16 -2.14 -7.53 -6.70
CA ASN A 16 -0.96 -6.78 -6.22
C ASN A 16 -0.32 -7.34 -4.95
N VAL A 17 -0.61 -8.58 -4.57
CA VAL A 17 0.06 -9.23 -3.42
C VAL A 17 1.48 -9.62 -3.81
N ALA A 18 2.44 -9.27 -2.96
CA ALA A 18 3.83 -9.71 -3.07
C ALA A 18 4.29 -10.38 -1.78
N VAL A 19 5.28 -11.27 -1.87
CA VAL A 19 5.87 -11.95 -0.71
C VAL A 19 7.18 -11.31 -0.23
N THR A 20 7.84 -10.56 -1.12
CA THR A 20 9.07 -9.79 -0.81
C THR A 20 9.13 -8.54 -1.69
N MET A 21 10.01 -7.60 -1.32
CA MET A 21 10.31 -6.43 -2.14
C MET A 21 10.83 -6.82 -3.53
N ASP A 22 11.69 -7.85 -3.63
CA ASP A 22 12.22 -8.30 -4.91
C ASP A 22 11.12 -8.81 -5.84
N VAL A 23 10.15 -9.57 -5.31
CA VAL A 23 9.00 -10.05 -6.08
C VAL A 23 8.15 -8.86 -6.56
N CYS A 24 7.90 -7.88 -5.70
CA CYS A 24 7.22 -6.64 -6.09
C CYS A 24 7.95 -5.94 -7.25
N TYR A 25 9.27 -5.79 -7.14
CA TYR A 25 10.08 -5.14 -8.16
C TYR A 25 10.09 -5.92 -9.48
N GLN A 26 10.10 -7.26 -9.45
CA GLN A 26 9.96 -8.05 -10.67
C GLN A 26 8.59 -7.87 -11.31
N MET A 27 7.50 -7.94 -10.53
CA MET A 27 6.14 -7.74 -11.05
C MET A 27 5.98 -6.38 -11.76
N LEU A 28 6.60 -5.32 -11.22
CA LEU A 28 6.62 -3.99 -11.84
C LEU A 28 7.45 -3.97 -13.13
N ARG A 29 8.66 -4.54 -13.11
CA ARG A 29 9.53 -4.63 -14.29
C ARG A 29 8.91 -5.43 -15.43
N ASP A 30 8.21 -6.51 -15.11
CA ASP A 30 7.50 -7.34 -16.08
C ASP A 30 6.38 -6.56 -16.80
N GLN A 31 5.85 -5.50 -16.15
CA GLN A 31 4.89 -4.57 -16.75
C GLN A 31 5.55 -3.31 -17.35
N GLY A 32 6.88 -3.25 -17.41
CA GLY A 32 7.61 -2.09 -17.91
C GLY A 32 7.57 -0.87 -16.98
N ILE A 33 7.22 -1.06 -15.71
CA ILE A 33 7.16 0.00 -14.71
C ILE A 33 8.50 0.04 -13.94
N PRO A 34 9.25 1.15 -13.98
CA PRO A 34 10.51 1.26 -13.25
C PRO A 34 10.24 1.39 -11.74
N PRO A 35 10.74 0.48 -10.88
CA PRO A 35 10.49 0.56 -9.44
C PRO A 35 11.07 1.82 -8.77
N VAL A 36 12.12 2.39 -9.36
CA VAL A 36 12.76 3.64 -8.91
C VAL A 36 12.73 4.61 -10.10
N PRO A 37 11.76 5.53 -10.15
CA PRO A 37 11.68 6.53 -11.21
C PRO A 37 12.81 7.55 -11.08
N GLU A 38 13.47 7.86 -12.19
CA GLU A 38 14.52 8.88 -12.29
C GLU A 38 14.10 9.94 -13.33
N PRO A 39 13.14 10.81 -12.99
CA PRO A 39 12.60 11.77 -13.92
C PRO A 39 13.59 12.93 -14.18
N THR A 40 13.73 13.33 -15.45
CA THR A 40 14.67 14.39 -15.86
C THR A 40 14.14 15.81 -15.64
N ASP A 41 12.85 15.95 -15.35
CA ASP A 41 12.16 17.23 -15.14
C ASP A 41 12.22 17.72 -13.68
N GLY A 42 12.87 16.96 -12.79
CA GLY A 42 12.96 17.26 -11.36
C GLY A 42 11.69 16.93 -10.58
N SER A 43 10.71 16.24 -11.19
CA SER A 43 9.53 15.77 -10.46
C SER A 43 9.94 14.80 -9.35
N LEU A 44 9.29 14.91 -8.20
CA LEU A 44 9.54 14.02 -7.06
C LEU A 44 8.58 12.85 -7.12
N TRP A 45 9.07 11.67 -6.74
CA TRP A 45 8.31 10.43 -6.71
C TRP A 45 8.60 9.68 -5.43
N CYS A 46 7.62 8.95 -4.95
CA CYS A 46 7.85 7.85 -4.04
C CYS A 46 8.23 6.61 -4.85
N ASN A 47 9.35 5.99 -4.51
CA ASN A 47 9.77 4.73 -5.12
C ASN A 47 8.74 3.62 -4.84
N ALA A 48 8.73 2.60 -5.69
CA ALA A 48 7.98 1.39 -5.43
C ALA A 48 8.36 0.81 -4.07
N THR A 49 7.35 0.29 -3.37
CA THR A 49 7.52 -0.24 -2.03
C THR A 49 6.68 -1.48 -1.80
N TYR A 50 7.02 -2.21 -0.76
CA TYR A 50 6.32 -3.38 -0.29
C TYR A 50 6.02 -3.19 1.20
N ASP A 51 4.76 -3.31 1.58
CA ASP A 51 4.31 -3.07 2.95
C ASP A 51 4.03 -4.35 3.73
N THR A 52 4.75 -5.43 3.42
CA THR A 52 4.56 -6.81 3.92
C THR A 52 3.32 -7.53 3.39
N VAL A 53 2.51 -6.88 2.54
CA VAL A 53 1.31 -7.48 1.93
C VAL A 53 1.20 -7.13 0.45
N LEU A 54 1.15 -5.84 0.13
CA LEU A 54 0.94 -5.32 -1.21
C LEU A 54 2.23 -4.75 -1.81
N CYS A 55 2.39 -4.98 -3.11
CA CYS A 55 3.31 -4.24 -3.95
C CYS A 55 2.67 -2.91 -4.34
N TRP A 56 3.32 -1.82 -3.95
CA TRP A 56 2.92 -0.47 -4.28
C TRP A 56 3.83 0.05 -5.40
N PRO A 57 3.29 0.37 -6.60
CA PRO A 57 4.08 0.95 -7.67
C PRO A 57 4.59 2.34 -7.29
N PRO A 58 5.62 2.84 -8.00
CA PRO A 58 6.10 4.19 -7.76
C PRO A 58 4.96 5.20 -7.97
N THR A 59 4.90 6.25 -7.18
CA THR A 59 3.78 7.20 -7.19
C THR A 59 4.30 8.64 -7.19
N PRO A 60 3.78 9.55 -8.03
CA PRO A 60 4.21 10.94 -8.04
C PRO A 60 4.01 11.61 -6.67
N ALA A 61 4.92 12.52 -6.31
CA ALA A 61 4.80 13.32 -5.10
C ALA A 61 3.50 14.13 -5.09
N ASN A 62 2.97 14.34 -3.88
CA ASN A 62 1.71 15.06 -3.66
C ASN A 62 0.48 14.38 -4.31
N THR A 63 0.52 13.05 -4.48
CA THR A 63 -0.60 12.26 -5.00
C THR A 63 -0.84 11.02 -4.14
N SER A 64 -1.98 10.36 -4.34
CA SER A 64 -2.29 9.08 -3.70
C SER A 64 -2.57 8.00 -4.73
N ILE A 65 -2.15 6.79 -4.42
CA ILE A 65 -2.48 5.60 -5.18
C ILE A 65 -3.54 4.78 -4.46
N VAL A 66 -4.43 4.19 -5.25
CA VAL A 66 -5.52 3.34 -4.77
C VAL A 66 -5.37 1.97 -5.41
N LEU A 67 -5.35 0.93 -4.58
CA LEU A 67 -5.30 -0.47 -5.02
C LEU A 67 -6.51 -1.22 -4.45
N PRO A 68 -6.98 -2.29 -5.11
CA PRO A 68 -7.94 -3.20 -4.49
C PRO A 68 -7.34 -3.80 -3.22
N CYS A 69 -8.19 -4.05 -2.23
CA CYS A 69 -7.79 -4.81 -1.07
C CYS A 69 -7.30 -6.22 -1.49
N PRO A 70 -6.27 -6.77 -0.83
CA PRO A 70 -5.69 -8.03 -1.25
C PRO A 70 -6.70 -9.17 -1.06
N PRO A 71 -6.75 -10.16 -1.95
CA PRO A 71 -7.69 -11.28 -1.91
C PRO A 71 -7.32 -12.33 -0.85
N LEU A 72 -7.04 -11.88 0.37
CA LEU A 72 -6.68 -12.71 1.51
C LEU A 72 -7.91 -13.03 2.38
N LYS A 73 -7.81 -14.10 3.17
CA LYS A 73 -8.89 -14.53 4.06
C LYS A 73 -9.23 -13.41 5.05
N GLY A 74 -10.52 -13.15 5.22
CA GLY A 74 -11.02 -12.08 6.11
C GLY A 74 -11.03 -10.67 5.50
N LEU A 75 -10.47 -10.47 4.30
CA LEU A 75 -10.47 -9.19 3.60
C LEU A 75 -11.42 -9.18 2.39
N ASP A 76 -12.07 -8.05 2.16
CA ASP A 76 -13.02 -7.79 1.08
C ASP A 76 -12.29 -7.21 -0.14
N PRO A 77 -12.00 -8.02 -1.18
CA PRO A 77 -11.27 -7.55 -2.36
C PRO A 77 -12.07 -6.56 -3.23
N THR A 78 -13.37 -6.36 -2.94
CA THR A 78 -14.18 -5.34 -3.62
C THR A 78 -13.93 -3.93 -3.08
N ARG A 79 -13.33 -3.83 -1.88
CA ARG A 79 -12.93 -2.56 -1.26
C ARG A 79 -11.56 -2.12 -1.77
N GLN A 80 -11.24 -0.86 -1.50
CA GLN A 80 -10.00 -0.24 -1.94
C GLN A 80 -9.19 0.30 -0.77
N VAL A 81 -7.88 0.18 -0.87
CA VAL A 81 -6.91 0.73 0.09
C VAL A 81 -6.10 1.82 -0.60
N VAL A 82 -5.80 2.87 0.16
CA VAL A 82 -5.12 4.08 -0.33
C VAL A 82 -3.76 4.19 0.34
N LYS A 83 -2.75 4.58 -0.43
CA LYS A 83 -1.45 4.98 0.07
C LYS A 83 -1.06 6.32 -0.55
N SER A 84 -0.54 7.23 0.26
CA SER A 84 -0.24 8.60 -0.15
C SER A 84 1.26 8.83 -0.24
N CYS A 85 1.67 9.48 -1.33
CA CYS A 85 3.01 9.98 -1.52
C CYS A 85 3.02 11.48 -1.17
N ASP A 86 3.78 11.85 -0.14
CA ASP A 86 3.89 13.24 0.29
C ASP A 86 4.61 14.10 -0.77
N ARG A 87 4.40 15.41 -0.72
CA ARG A 87 5.03 16.40 -1.61
C ARG A 87 6.56 16.33 -1.67
N PHE A 88 7.21 15.77 -0.66
CA PHE A 88 8.66 15.58 -0.63
C PHE A 88 9.15 14.27 -1.28
N GLY A 89 8.28 13.53 -1.99
CA GLY A 89 8.64 12.23 -2.58
C GLY A 89 8.88 11.14 -1.54
N ARG A 90 8.22 11.24 -0.38
CA ARG A 90 8.31 10.27 0.71
C ARG A 90 6.95 9.65 0.97
N TRP A 91 6.93 8.33 1.17
CA TRP A 91 5.69 7.66 1.56
C TRP A 91 5.19 8.20 2.89
N ALA A 92 3.91 8.56 2.94
CA ALA A 92 3.31 9.11 4.15
C ALA A 92 3.29 8.06 5.27
N GLY A 93 3.66 8.46 6.48
CA GLY A 93 3.46 7.68 7.69
C GLY A 93 2.00 7.69 8.17
N LYS A 94 1.78 7.15 9.36
CA LYS A 94 0.45 7.09 9.98
C LYS A 94 -0.15 8.47 10.27
N SER A 95 0.71 9.45 10.49
CA SER A 95 0.35 10.85 10.73
C SER A 95 1.14 11.75 9.80
N GLU A 96 0.64 12.95 9.55
CA GLU A 96 1.32 13.91 8.66
C GLU A 96 2.71 14.27 9.19
N GLY A 97 3.70 14.33 8.30
CA GLY A 97 5.08 14.68 8.66
C GLY A 97 5.91 13.55 9.30
N VAL A 98 5.32 12.37 9.52
CA VAL A 98 5.94 11.19 10.12
C VAL A 98 6.51 10.31 9.00
N TYR A 99 7.82 10.06 9.00
CA TYR A 99 8.56 9.39 7.91
C TYR A 99 9.59 8.35 8.40
N GLU A 100 9.49 7.88 9.64
CA GLU A 100 10.45 6.92 10.24
C GLU A 100 10.44 5.59 9.49
N ASN A 101 9.29 5.20 8.94
CA ASN A 101 9.21 4.07 8.01
C ASN A 101 9.40 4.58 6.56
N PRO A 102 10.51 4.25 5.89
CA PRO A 102 10.74 4.67 4.49
C PRO A 102 9.71 4.07 3.51
N TRP A 103 9.06 2.96 3.89
CA TRP A 103 7.98 2.32 3.14
C TRP A 103 6.60 2.93 3.43
N GLY A 104 6.53 3.89 4.35
CA GLY A 104 5.32 4.57 4.82
C GLY A 104 4.37 3.67 5.58
N TRP A 105 3.12 4.11 5.72
CA TRP A 105 2.06 3.37 6.39
C TRP A 105 0.88 3.14 5.45
N THR A 106 0.11 2.08 5.70
CA THR A 106 -1.07 1.70 4.91
C THR A 106 -2.20 1.34 5.87
N ASN A 107 -3.40 1.91 5.66
CA ASN A 107 -4.56 1.61 6.49
C ASN A 107 -5.41 0.47 5.91
N PHE A 108 -5.11 -0.78 6.28
CA PHE A 108 -5.93 -1.92 5.84
C PHE A 108 -7.23 -2.10 6.64
N THR A 109 -7.56 -1.24 7.62
CA THR A 109 -8.81 -1.35 8.39
C THR A 109 -10.04 -1.32 7.48
N VAL A 110 -9.95 -0.58 6.37
CA VAL A 110 -11.02 -0.52 5.36
C VAL A 110 -11.26 -1.85 4.65
N CYS A 111 -10.26 -2.73 4.61
CA CYS A 111 -10.31 -3.97 3.84
C CYS A 111 -11.03 -5.12 4.54
N PHE A 112 -11.37 -5.03 5.83
CA PHE A 112 -11.95 -6.18 6.52
C PHE A 112 -13.42 -6.42 6.16
N LYS A 113 -13.80 -7.69 5.91
CA LYS A 113 -15.18 -8.07 5.55
C LYS A 113 -16.19 -7.81 6.66
N MET A 114 -15.75 -7.87 7.91
CA MET A 114 -16.59 -7.64 9.09
C MET A 114 -16.44 -6.20 9.57
N ASP A 115 -17.51 -5.64 10.14
CA ASP A 115 -17.40 -4.38 10.89
C ASP A 115 -16.41 -4.58 12.05
N PHE A 116 -15.29 -3.88 11.97
CA PHE A 116 -14.17 -3.95 12.92
C PHE A 116 -14.60 -3.75 14.39
N GLU A 117 -15.72 -3.05 14.60
CA GLU A 117 -16.34 -2.83 15.91
C GLU A 117 -16.78 -4.13 16.59
N ASN A 118 -17.19 -5.16 15.85
CA ASN A 118 -17.72 -6.42 16.41
C ASN A 118 -16.64 -7.48 16.67
N VAL A 119 -15.39 -7.25 16.26
CA VAL A 119 -14.29 -8.24 16.32
C VAL A 119 -13.01 -7.62 16.94
N LYS A 120 -13.13 -6.61 17.80
CA LYS A 120 -12.02 -6.18 18.67
C LYS A 120 -11.92 -7.12 19.87
N VAL A 121 -11.32 -8.29 19.69
CA VAL A 121 -10.87 -9.08 20.84
C VAL A 121 -9.46 -8.59 21.21
N ARG A 122 -9.36 -7.82 22.29
CA ARG A 122 -8.07 -7.42 22.88
C ARG A 122 -7.45 -8.64 23.55
N VAL A 123 -6.36 -9.15 22.98
CA VAL A 123 -5.45 -10.05 23.69
C VAL A 123 -4.11 -9.32 23.80
N ASN A 124 -3.73 -8.92 25.02
CA ASN A 124 -2.43 -8.31 25.36
C ASN A 124 -1.97 -7.18 24.41
N ASP A 125 -2.85 -6.20 24.16
CA ASP A 125 -2.55 -4.96 23.39
C ASP A 125 -2.01 -5.18 21.95
N HIS A 126 -2.26 -6.34 21.34
CA HIS A 126 -1.98 -6.59 19.92
C HIS A 126 -3.28 -6.79 19.13
N LEU A 127 -3.35 -6.19 17.94
CA LEU A 127 -4.47 -6.36 17.01
C LEU A 127 -4.40 -7.77 16.40
N VAL A 128 -5.06 -8.74 17.05
CA VAL A 128 -5.15 -10.15 16.64
C VAL A 128 -5.71 -10.31 15.22
N VAL A 129 -6.58 -9.39 14.79
CA VAL A 129 -7.29 -9.46 13.50
C VAL A 129 -6.35 -9.40 12.30
N PHE A 130 -5.25 -8.61 12.37
CA PHE A 130 -4.25 -8.53 11.30
C PHE A 130 -3.44 -9.83 11.18
N VAL A 131 -3.10 -10.44 12.32
CA VAL A 131 -2.33 -11.68 12.40
C VAL A 131 -3.11 -12.86 11.84
N VAL A 132 -4.43 -12.96 12.12
CA VAL A 132 -5.29 -14.05 11.64
C VAL A 132 -5.55 -13.95 10.14
N CYS A 133 -5.69 -12.75 9.58
CA CYS A 133 -5.90 -12.58 8.14
C CYS A 133 -4.62 -12.77 7.31
N LEU A 134 -3.43 -12.57 7.91
CA LEU A 134 -2.14 -12.72 7.24
C LEU A 134 -1.47 -14.08 7.45
N ASN A 135 -1.79 -14.82 8.52
CA ASN A 135 -1.24 -16.15 8.77
C ASN A 135 -2.23 -17.25 8.34
N LYS A 136 -2.24 -17.56 7.04
CA LYS A 136 -2.87 -18.74 6.37
C LYS A 136 -4.40 -18.87 6.38
#